data_AF-A0AAV5CB90-F1
#
_entry.id   AF-A0AAV5CB90-F1
#
_cell.length_a   1.000
_cell.length_b   1.000
_cell.length_c   1.000
_cell.angle_alpha   90.00
_cell.angle_beta   90.00
_cell.angle_gamma   90.00
#
_symmetry.space_group_name_H-M   'P 1'
#
loop_
_entity.id
_entity.type
_entity.pdbx_description
1 polymer ?
#
loop_
_entity_poly.entity_id
_entity_poly.type
_entity_poly.pdbx_seq_one_letter_code
_entity_poly.pdbx_strand_id
1 'polypeptide(L)'
;MVAVKKLMSTIPDTKDRQFENEVHHLMRLKHPNIVQLLGYCSEKENILAEYNGRYVYAEKSEKLLCLEYLPNGSLDRHLSDESSGLDWGTRYKIMEGICNGYITFKGSGK
;
A
#
# COMPACT_ATOMS: atom_id res chain seq x y z
N MET A 1 1.22 -14.00 -8.23
CA MET A 1 -0.06 -13.43 -7.74
C MET A 1 0.17 -11.96 -7.40
N VAL A 2 -0.87 -11.13 -7.43
CA VAL A 2 -0.80 -9.67 -7.18
C VAL A 2 -1.79 -9.29 -6.09
N ALA A 3 -1.39 -8.42 -5.16
CA ALA A 3 -2.27 -7.79 -4.19
C ALA A 3 -2.71 -6.42 -4.71
N VAL A 4 -4.01 -6.13 -4.69
CA VAL A 4 -4.56 -4.85 -5.17
C VAL A 4 -5.13 -4.06 -4.00
N LYS A 5 -4.60 -2.86 -3.76
CA LYS A 5 -5.10 -1.91 -2.76
C LYS A 5 -5.89 -0.81 -3.46
N LYS A 6 -7.22 -0.82 -3.31
CA LYS A 6 -8.11 0.27 -3.77
C LYS A 6 -8.13 1.38 -2.73
N LEU A 7 -7.82 2.61 -3.16
CA LEU A 7 -7.91 3.79 -2.30
C LEU A 7 -9.27 4.45 -2.49
N MET A 8 -10.05 4.50 -1.41
CA MET A 8 -11.36 5.13 -1.43
C MET A 8 -11.24 6.65 -1.17
N SER A 9 -11.79 7.43 -2.10
CA SER A 9 -11.88 8.88 -1.98
C SER A 9 -13.19 9.26 -1.29
N THR A 10 -13.10 9.85 -0.11
CA THR A 10 -14.22 10.50 0.58
C THR A 10 -14.10 12.03 0.55
N ILE A 11 -12.93 12.57 0.15
CA ILE A 11 -12.63 14.00 0.04
C ILE A 11 -11.71 14.18 -1.18
N PRO A 12 -12.11 14.96 -2.22
CA PRO A 12 -11.44 15.00 -3.52
C PRO A 12 -9.96 15.43 -3.51
N ASP A 13 -9.60 16.50 -2.78
CA ASP A 13 -8.29 17.15 -3.01
C ASP A 13 -7.14 16.70 -2.10
N THR A 14 -7.42 16.22 -0.89
CA THR A 14 -6.36 15.94 0.10
C THR A 14 -5.66 14.60 -0.08
N LYS A 15 -6.29 13.64 -0.79
CA LYS A 15 -5.75 12.28 -0.99
C LYS A 15 -5.03 12.07 -2.32
N ASP A 16 -5.14 13.00 -3.28
CA ASP A 16 -4.41 12.91 -4.56
C ASP A 16 -2.90 12.95 -4.33
N ARG A 17 -2.45 13.91 -3.52
CA ARG A 17 -1.04 14.02 -3.12
C ARG A 17 -0.56 12.81 -2.31
N GLN A 18 -1.42 12.20 -1.48
CA GLN A 18 -1.04 11.01 -0.71
C GLN A 18 -0.79 9.82 -1.64
N PHE A 19 -1.66 9.63 -2.63
CA PHE A 19 -1.49 8.59 -3.64
C PHE A 19 -0.21 8.80 -4.47
N GLU A 20 0.00 10.01 -4.97
CA GLU A 20 1.21 10.35 -5.74
C GLU A 20 2.47 10.12 -4.92
N ASN A 21 2.47 10.53 -3.65
CA ASN A 21 3.58 10.26 -2.75
C ASN A 21 3.77 8.75 -2.54
N GLU A 22 2.72 7.99 -2.28
CA GLU A 22 2.82 6.53 -2.06
C GLU A 22 3.38 5.83 -3.30
N VAL A 23 2.88 6.17 -4.50
CA VAL A 23 3.41 5.68 -5.78
C VAL A 23 4.88 6.08 -5.96
N HIS A 24 5.21 7.37 -5.80
CA HIS A 24 6.56 7.87 -6.01
C HIS A 24 7.60 7.15 -5.14
N HIS A 25 7.31 6.96 -3.85
CA HIS A 25 8.22 6.28 -2.95
C HIS A 25 8.29 4.78 -3.26
N LEU A 26 7.15 4.11 -3.43
CA LEU A 26 7.13 2.66 -3.63
C LEU A 26 7.72 2.23 -4.99
N MET A 27 7.61 3.05 -6.04
CA MET A 27 8.23 2.77 -7.34
C MET A 27 9.77 2.75 -7.28
N ARG A 28 10.37 3.54 -6.37
CA ARG A 28 11.83 3.66 -6.23
C ARG A 28 12.42 2.61 -5.29
N LEU A 29 11.59 1.97 -4.47
CA LEU A 29 12.02 1.01 -3.47
C LEU A 29 12.11 -0.38 -4.10
N LYS A 30 13.32 -0.95 -4.03
CA LYS A 30 13.59 -2.34 -4.39
C LYS A 30 14.48 -2.95 -3.32
N HIS A 31 13.89 -3.73 -2.42
CA HIS A 31 14.59 -4.33 -1.28
C HIS A 31 13.89 -5.62 -0.86
N PRO A 32 14.61 -6.70 -0.50
CA PRO A 32 14.01 -7.98 -0.12
C PRO A 32 13.07 -7.94 1.11
N ASN A 33 13.17 -6.90 1.93
CA ASN A 33 12.32 -6.69 3.11
C ASN A 33 11.30 -5.54 2.96
N ILE A 34 11.05 -5.07 1.73
CA ILE A 34 10.00 -4.09 1.43
C ILE A 34 9.16 -4.66 0.31
N VAL A 35 7.83 -4.65 0.50
CA VAL A 35 6.89 -5.11 -0.54
C VAL A 35 7.05 -4.28 -1.82
N GLN A 36 7.24 -4.95 -2.94
CA GLN A 36 7.43 -4.30 -4.23
C GLN A 36 6.09 -3.82 -4.82
N LEU A 37 6.06 -2.55 -5.24
CA LEU A 37 5.02 -2.07 -6.15
C LEU A 37 5.32 -2.55 -7.58
N LEU A 38 4.36 -3.25 -8.17
CA LEU A 38 4.40 -3.78 -9.53
C LEU A 38 3.79 -2.80 -10.53
N GLY A 39 2.85 -1.96 -10.09
CA GLY A 39 2.22 -0.93 -10.90
C GLY A 39 1.12 -0.19 -10.14
N TYR A 40 0.51 0.79 -10.79
CA TYR A 40 -0.62 1.52 -10.25
C TYR A 40 -1.64 1.85 -11.35
N CYS A 41 -2.87 2.15 -10.95
CA CYS A 41 -3.91 2.70 -11.83
C CYS A 41 -4.42 4.00 -11.20
N SER A 42 -4.63 5.02 -12.03
CA SER A 42 -5.18 6.31 -11.64
C SER A 42 -6.07 6.83 -12.75
N GLU A 43 -7.36 6.50 -12.66
CA GLU A 43 -8.38 6.88 -13.62
C GLU A 43 -9.23 8.01 -13.04
N LYS A 44 -9.66 8.95 -13.89
CA LYS A 44 -10.66 9.98 -13.58
C LYS A 44 -11.72 9.95 -14.66
N GLU A 45 -12.97 9.76 -14.26
CA GLU A 45 -14.12 9.66 -15.15
C GLU A 45 -15.21 10.64 -14.71
N ASN A 46 -15.83 11.34 -15.67
CA ASN A 46 -17.03 12.13 -15.40
C ASN A 46 -18.25 11.22 -15.46
N ILE A 47 -18.96 11.08 -14.34
CA ILE A 47 -20.15 10.26 -14.23
C ILE A 47 -21.37 11.14 -13.95
N LEU A 48 -22.55 10.71 -14.39
CA LEU A 48 -23.81 11.28 -13.92
C LEU A 48 -24.17 10.63 -12.59
N ALA A 49 -24.20 11.42 -11.52
CA ALA A 49 -24.59 10.99 -10.18
C ALA A 49 -25.90 11.67 -9.77
N GLU A 50 -26.78 10.95 -9.11
CA GLU A 50 -27.97 11.55 -8.51
C GLU A 50 -27.59 12.26 -7.20
N TYR A 51 -28.01 13.51 -7.07
CA TYR A 51 -27.86 14.31 -5.86
C TYR A 51 -29.15 15.07 -5.60
N ASN A 52 -29.80 14.81 -4.47
CA ASN A 52 -31.08 15.42 -4.07
C ASN A 52 -32.16 15.34 -5.18
N GLY A 53 -32.32 14.18 -5.82
CA GLY A 53 -33.33 13.95 -6.87
C GLY A 53 -33.01 14.59 -8.22
N ARG A 54 -31.77 15.07 -8.45
CA ARG A 54 -31.30 15.61 -9.73
C ARG A 54 -30.04 14.89 -10.19
N TYR A 55 -29.91 14.68 -11.50
CA TYR A 55 -28.66 14.18 -12.09
C TYR A 55 -27.66 15.33 -12.27
N VAL A 56 -26.48 15.19 -11.68
CA VAL A 56 -25.37 16.12 -11.79
C VAL A 56 -24.12 15.39 -12.28
N TYR A 57 -23.28 16.06 -13.06
CA TYR A 57 -21.97 15.52 -13.39
C TYR A 57 -21.07 15.58 -12.16
N ALA A 58 -20.44 14.46 -11.84
CA ALA A 58 -19.46 14.32 -10.77
C ALA A 58 -18.21 13.61 -11.30
N GLU A 59 -17.04 14.00 -10.78
CA GLU A 59 -15.80 13.28 -11.06
C GLU A 59 -15.71 12.05 -10.14
N LYS A 60 -15.60 10.87 -10.75
CA LYS A 60 -15.22 9.63 -10.09
C LYS A 60 -13.76 9.38 -10.35
N SER A 61 -12.95 9.35 -9.29
CA SER A 61 -11.55 8.92 -9.40
C SER A 61 -11.36 7.53 -8.82
N GLU A 62 -10.74 6.64 -9.60
CA GLU A 62 -10.33 5.31 -9.16
C GLU A 62 -8.81 5.21 -9.10
N LYS A 63 -8.31 4.86 -7.91
CA LYS A 63 -6.87 4.74 -7.64
C LYS A 63 -6.56 3.38 -7.04
N LEU A 64 -5.68 2.65 -7.70
CA LEU A 64 -5.27 1.31 -7.32
C LEU A 64 -3.75 1.21 -7.22
N LEU A 65 -3.25 0.49 -6.23
CA LEU A 65 -1.86 0.04 -6.15
C LEU A 65 -1.81 -1.46 -6.36
N CYS A 66 -0.96 -1.91 -7.28
CA CYS A 66 -0.71 -3.32 -7.58
C CYS A 66 0.64 -3.71 -6.94
N LEU A 67 0.58 -4.45 -5.84
CA LEU A 67 1.73 -4.88 -5.06
C LEU A 67 2.02 -6.36 -5.32
N GLU A 68 3.25 -6.80 -5.09
CA GLU A 68 3.51 -8.23 -5.00
C GLU A 68 2.67 -8.85 -3.86
N TYR A 69 2.18 -10.06 -4.11
CA TYR A 69 1.41 -10.79 -3.12
C TYR A 69 2.33 -11.58 -2.17
N LEU A 70 2.20 -11.33 -0.87
CA LEU A 70 2.92 -12.06 0.17
C LEU A 70 1.99 -13.13 0.79
N PRO A 71 2.21 -14.43 0.53
CA PRO A 71 1.26 -15.48 0.88
C PRO A 71 1.17 -15.77 2.38
N ASN A 72 2.20 -15.43 3.15
CA ASN A 72 2.27 -15.75 4.59
C ASN A 72 1.50 -14.75 5.48
N GLY A 73 0.79 -13.79 4.86
CA GLY A 73 0.04 -12.77 5.58
C GLY A 73 0.93 -11.80 6.36
N SER A 74 0.30 -11.12 7.31
CA SER A 74 0.93 -10.05 8.08
C SER A 74 1.60 -10.58 9.35
N LEU A 75 2.69 -9.91 9.76
CA LEU A 75 3.51 -10.33 10.89
C LEU A 75 2.74 -10.31 12.23
N ASP A 76 1.75 -9.44 12.41
CA ASP A 76 0.93 -9.38 13.64
C ASP A 76 0.22 -10.70 13.95
N ARG A 77 -0.19 -11.47 12.92
CA ARG A 77 -0.80 -12.79 13.10
C ARG A 77 0.19 -13.80 13.67
N HIS A 78 1.47 -13.63 13.37
CA HIS A 78 2.55 -14.48 13.87
C HIS A 78 3.12 -13.99 15.20
N LEU A 79 2.73 -12.80 15.68
CA LEU A 79 3.19 -12.23 16.95
C LEU A 79 2.13 -12.26 18.05
N SER A 80 0.85 -12.30 17.68
CA SER A 80 -0.30 -12.28 18.61
C SER A 80 -0.59 -13.63 19.26
N ASP A 81 -0.03 -14.72 18.72
CA ASP A 81 -0.18 -16.06 19.29
C ASP A 81 0.92 -16.31 20.35
N GLU A 82 0.52 -16.55 21.60
CA GLU A 82 1.42 -16.99 22.68
C GLU A 82 2.19 -18.27 22.30
N SER A 83 1.63 -19.04 21.35
CA SER A 83 2.20 -20.26 20.78
C SER A 83 2.76 -20.08 19.37
N SER A 84 3.01 -18.83 18.92
CA SER A 84 3.47 -18.44 17.56
C SER A 84 4.54 -19.31 16.89
N GLY A 85 5.24 -20.16 17.64
CA GLY A 85 6.15 -21.17 17.09
C GLY A 85 7.44 -20.57 16.56
N LEU A 86 7.59 -19.25 16.62
CA LEU A 86 8.79 -18.53 16.23
C LEU A 86 9.84 -18.64 17.33
N ASP A 87 10.88 -19.44 17.07
CA ASP A 87 12.08 -19.48 17.87
C ASP A 87 12.81 -18.13 17.85
N TRP A 88 13.71 -17.93 18.82
CA TRP A 88 14.46 -16.68 18.94
C TRP A 88 15.29 -16.33 17.71
N GLY A 89 15.90 -17.33 17.06
CA GLY A 89 16.70 -17.11 15.86
C GLY A 89 15.86 -16.58 14.70
N THR A 90 14.64 -17.10 14.54
CA THR A 90 13.68 -16.59 13.55
C THR A 90 13.23 -15.16 13.89
N ARG A 91 12.93 -14.88 15.16
CA ARG A 91 12.57 -13.52 15.62
C ARG A 91 13.68 -12.51 15.34
N TYR A 92 14.93 -12.88 15.60
CA TYR A 92 16.09 -12.04 15.32
C TYR A 92 16.22 -11.72 13.83
N LYS A 93 16.05 -12.71 12.95
CA LYS A 93 16.06 -12.49 11.48
C LYS A 93 14.95 -11.56 11.01
N ILE A 94 13.76 -11.64 11.62
CA ILE A 94 12.65 -10.70 11.34
C ILE A 94 13.06 -9.28 11.74
N MET A 95 13.63 -9.09 12.94
CA MET A 95 14.10 -7.78 13.40
C MET A 95 15.18 -7.21 12.49
N GLU A 96 16.18 -8.02 12.13
CA GLU A 96 17.24 -7.65 11.19
C GLU A 96 16.67 -7.24 9.83
N GLY A 97 15.74 -8.03 9.28
CA GLY A 97 15.06 -7.71 8.02
C GLY A 97 14.29 -6.39 8.06
N ILE A 98 13.58 -6.10 9.17
CA ILE A 98 12.89 -4.82 9.37
C ILE A 98 13.90 -3.66 9.38
N CYS A 99 15.00 -3.79 10.11
CA CYS A 99 16.05 -2.76 10.16
C CYS A 99 16.65 -2.50 8.77
N ASN A 100 16.99 -3.57 8.03
CA ASN A 100 17.56 -3.45 6.69
C ASN A 100 16.59 -2.76 5.72
N GLY A 101 15.31 -3.17 5.73
CA GLY A 101 14.28 -2.50 4.93
C GLY A 101 14.10 -1.03 5.31
N TYR A 102 14.08 -0.71 6.59
CA TYR A 102 13.93 0.66 7.06
C TYR A 102 15.10 1.58 6.65
N ILE A 103 16.33 1.09 6.70
CA ILE A 103 17.52 1.83 6.27
C ILE A 103 17.41 2.22 4.80
N THR A 104 17.02 1.28 3.92
CA THR A 104 16.78 1.58 2.50
C THR A 104 15.63 2.57 2.33
N PHE A 105 14.51 2.37 3.03
CA PHE A 105 13.35 3.26 2.96
C PHE A 105 13.71 4.71 3.30
N LYS A 106 14.51 4.94 4.35
CA LYS A 106 14.98 6.28 4.73
C LYS A 106 16.01 6.86 3.75
N GLY A 107 16.85 6.02 3.16
CA GLY A 107 17.85 6.43 2.17
C GLY A 107 17.25 6.88 0.84
N SER A 108 16.14 6.29 0.41
CA SER A 108 15.46 6.59 -0.85
C SER A 108 14.58 7.85 -0.83
N GLY A 109 14.36 8.46 0.33
CA GLY A 109 13.59 9.69 0.52
C GLY A 109 14.37 10.98 0.31
N LYS A 110 15.58 10.91 -0.27
CA LYS A 110 16.36 12.07 -0.75
C LYS A 110 16.33 12.15 -2.28
#